data_AF-A0A7C4FZ65-F1
#
_entry.id   AF-A0A7C4FZ65-F1
#
_cell.length_a   1.000
_cell.length_b   1.000
_cell.length_c   1.000
_cell.angle_alpha   90.00
_cell.angle_beta   90.00
_cell.angle_gamma   90.00
#
_symmetry.space_group_name_H-M   'P 1'
#
loop_
_entity.id
_entity.type
_entity.pdbx_description
1 polymer ?
#
loop_
_entity_poly.entity_id
_entity_poly.type
_entity_poly.pdbx_seq_one_letter_code
_entity_poly.pdbx_strand_id
1 'polypeptide(L)'
;MNEKPILMTQAQYARHRGNSPQYIGKLAKVGILVMRGRMVDAAASDAVLDDKPDEAPTSQQPTTFAQARLAREVFSAKLKKLEYLRSSTPS
;
A
#
# COMPACT_ATOMS: atom_id res chain seq x y z
N MET A 1 18.79 -24.54 11.73
CA MET A 1 19.65 -23.40 11.35
C MET A 1 19.22 -22.20 12.19
N ASN A 2 20.08 -21.65 13.06
CA ASN A 2 19.80 -20.40 13.76
C ASN A 2 20.41 -19.27 12.92
N GLU A 3 19.68 -18.82 11.90
CA GLU A 3 20.07 -17.64 11.15
C GLU A 3 19.89 -16.44 12.06
N LYS A 4 21.00 -15.76 12.39
CA LYS A 4 20.96 -14.53 13.18
C LYS A 4 20.03 -13.54 12.47
N PRO A 5 19.06 -12.91 13.15
CA PRO A 5 18.15 -11.97 12.51
C PRO A 5 18.98 -10.84 11.89
N ILE A 6 18.97 -10.77 10.55
CA ILE A 6 19.67 -9.71 9.83
C ILE A 6 18.81 -8.46 9.98
N LEU A 7 19.18 -7.68 10.99
CA LEU A 7 18.61 -6.38 11.25
C LEU A 7 19.16 -5.40 10.23
N MET A 8 18.28 -4.82 9.43
CA MET A 8 18.66 -3.86 8.41
C MET A 8 17.77 -2.62 8.44
N THR A 9 18.32 -1.49 8.00
CA THR A 9 17.49 -0.28 7.84
C THR A 9 16.44 -0.51 6.76
N GLN A 10 15.33 0.24 6.79
CA GLN A 10 14.28 0.13 5.75
C GLN A 10 14.84 0.32 4.33
N ALA A 11 15.80 1.24 4.15
CA ALA A 11 16.45 1.47 2.86
C ALA A 11 17.32 0.28 2.40
N GLN A 12 18.00 -0.39 3.32
CA GLN A 12 18.75 -1.61 3.01
C GLN A 12 17.82 -2.77 2.71
N TYR A 13 16.73 -2.92 3.46
CA TYR A 13 15.72 -3.96 3.21
C TYR A 13 15.03 -3.78 1.85
N ALA A 14 14.77 -2.52 1.46
CA ALA A 14 14.26 -2.20 0.13
C ALA A 14 15.21 -2.71 -0.98
N ARG A 15 16.51 -2.45 -0.84
CA ARG A 15 17.53 -2.94 -1.79
C ARG A 15 17.63 -4.47 -1.77
N HIS A 16 17.53 -5.09 -0.60
CA HIS A 16 17.56 -6.55 -0.43
C HIS A 16 16.42 -7.23 -1.20
N ARG A 17 15.19 -6.71 -1.09
CA ARG A 17 14.00 -7.23 -1.79
C ARG A 17 13.85 -6.71 -3.23
N GLY A 18 14.73 -5.83 -3.71
CA GLY A 18 14.58 -5.17 -5.02
C GLY A 18 13.40 -4.20 -5.11
N ASN A 19 12.88 -3.75 -3.98
CA ASN A 19 11.69 -2.91 -3.87
C ASN A 19 12.04 -1.42 -3.67
N SER A 20 11.09 -0.53 -3.93
CA SER A 20 11.31 0.89 -3.67
C SER A 20 11.30 1.21 -2.16
N PRO A 21 12.14 2.17 -1.69
CA PRO A 21 12.11 2.59 -0.29
C PRO A 21 10.75 3.14 0.14
N GLN A 22 10.00 3.78 -0.77
CA GLN A 22 8.64 4.25 -0.47
C GLN A 22 7.68 3.08 -0.21
N TYR A 23 7.80 1.99 -0.99
CA TYR A 23 6.96 0.80 -0.79
C TYR A 23 7.24 0.13 0.55
N ILE A 24 8.52 -0.08 0.87
CA ILE A 24 8.93 -0.61 2.19
C ILE A 24 8.47 0.31 3.33
N GLY A 25 8.55 1.64 3.16
CA GLY A 25 8.04 2.60 4.13
C GLY A 25 6.52 2.48 4.34
N LYS A 26 5.75 2.21 3.28
CA LYS A 26 4.31 1.92 3.38
C LYS A 26 4.07 0.64 4.18
N LEU A 27 4.78 -0.45 3.85
CA LEU A 27 4.67 -1.74 4.54
C LEU A 27 5.04 -1.64 6.03
N ALA A 28 6.06 -0.85 6.38
CA ALA A 28 6.41 -0.55 7.76
C ALA A 28 5.28 0.19 8.49
N LYS A 29 4.70 1.22 7.84
CA LYS A 29 3.64 2.06 8.42
C LYS A 29 2.37 1.28 8.70
N VAL A 30 2.02 0.32 7.85
CA VAL A 30 0.84 -0.54 8.03
C VAL A 30 1.12 -1.75 8.94
N GLY A 31 2.35 -1.91 9.42
CA GLY A 31 2.74 -2.99 10.34
C GLY A 31 2.92 -4.36 9.69
N ILE A 32 3.12 -4.42 8.37
CA ILE A 32 3.40 -5.68 7.65
C ILE A 32 4.85 -6.13 7.88
N LEU A 33 5.80 -5.18 7.96
CA LEU A 33 7.20 -5.52 8.21
C LEU A 33 7.42 -5.83 9.69
N VAL A 34 8.19 -6.88 9.95
CA VAL A 34 8.61 -7.23 11.31
C VAL A 34 9.73 -6.29 11.71
N MET A 35 9.42 -5.37 12.61
CA MET A 35 10.38 -4.39 13.13
C MET A 35 10.93 -4.81 14.49
N ARG A 36 12.23 -4.59 14.68
CA ARG A 36 12.96 -4.76 15.94
C ARG A 36 13.60 -3.41 16.30
N GLY A 37 12.89 -2.66 17.13
CA GLY A 37 13.23 -1.26 17.41
C GLY A 37 13.09 -0.40 16.14
N ARG A 38 14.19 0.17 15.66
CA ARG A 38 14.22 1.00 14.44
C ARG A 38 14.66 0.26 13.18
N MET A 39 14.98 -1.03 13.30
CA MET A 39 15.50 -1.86 12.22
C MET A 39 14.47 -2.91 11.80
N VAL A 40 14.48 -3.26 10.52
CA VAL A 40 13.66 -4.32 9.94
C VAL A 40 14.38 -5.66 10.17
N ASP A 41 13.65 -6.62 10.71
CA ASP A 41 14.09 -8.02 10.78
C ASP A 41 13.82 -8.66 9.41
N ALA A 42 14.87 -8.82 8.61
CA ALA A 42 14.71 -9.20 7.22
C ALA A 42 14.12 -10.60 7.05
N ALA A 43 14.65 -11.58 7.79
CA ALA A 43 14.18 -12.97 7.70
C ALA A 43 12.70 -13.09 8.09
N ALA A 44 12.30 -12.41 9.17
CA ALA A 44 10.91 -12.45 9.61
C ALA A 44 9.98 -11.66 8.69
N SER A 45 10.44 -10.51 8.16
CA SER A 45 9.66 -9.72 7.21
C SER A 45 9.51 -10.43 5.86
N ASP A 46 10.55 -11.15 5.42
CA ASP A 46 10.52 -11.94 4.20
C ASP A 46 9.49 -13.07 4.32
N ALA A 47 9.46 -13.79 5.44
CA ALA A 47 8.46 -14.81 5.70
C ALA A 47 7.02 -14.26 5.66
N VAL A 48 6.77 -13.07 6.21
CA VAL A 48 5.45 -12.42 6.19
C VAL A 48 5.04 -12.01 4.77
N LEU A 49 5.98 -11.50 3.98
CA LEU A 49 5.73 -11.07 2.61
C LEU A 49 5.64 -12.24 1.62
N ASP A 50 6.29 -13.35 1.89
CA ASP A 50 6.22 -14.54 1.05
C ASP A 50 4.91 -15.32 1.27
N ASP A 51 4.34 -15.26 2.49
CA ASP A 51 3.02 -15.84 2.82
C ASP A 51 1.84 -15.03 2.24
N LYS A 52 2.06 -13.75 1.92
CA LYS A 52 1.07 -12.88 1.28
C LYS A 52 1.54 -12.45 -0.10
N PRO A 53 1.16 -13.19 -1.17
CA PRO A 53 1.53 -12.79 -2.53
C PRO A 53 1.02 -11.38 -2.80
N ASP A 54 1.95 -10.53 -3.18
CA ASP A 54 1.85 -9.08 -3.40
C ASP A 54 0.47 -8.67 -3.96
N GLU A 55 -0.43 -8.20 -3.09
CA GLU A 55 -1.43 -7.24 -3.52
C GLU A 55 -0.68 -5.94 -3.79
N ALA A 56 -0.05 -5.88 -4.96
CA ALA A 56 0.52 -4.67 -5.53
C ALA A 56 -0.43 -3.52 -5.20
N PRO A 57 0.03 -2.43 -4.57
CA PRO A 57 -0.86 -1.42 -4.02
C PRO A 57 -1.60 -0.71 -5.16
N THR A 58 -2.77 -1.22 -5.49
CA THR A 58 -3.79 -0.61 -6.35
C THR A 58 -4.48 0.56 -5.66
N SER A 59 -4.04 0.93 -4.45
CA SER A 59 -4.37 2.21 -3.84
C SER A 59 -3.60 3.33 -4.57
N GLN A 60 -4.07 3.63 -5.78
CA GLN A 60 -3.91 4.92 -6.46
C GLN A 60 -4.47 6.01 -5.56
N GLN A 61 -3.74 6.34 -4.49
CA GLN A 61 -3.80 7.71 -3.98
C GLN A 61 -3.28 8.57 -5.14
N PRO A 62 -4.07 9.53 -5.63
CA PRO A 62 -3.62 10.39 -6.72
C PRO A 62 -2.36 11.10 -6.27
N THR A 63 -1.20 10.70 -6.81
CA THR A 63 0.10 11.26 -6.44
C THR A 63 0.32 12.62 -7.08
N THR A 64 -0.62 13.08 -7.92
CA THR A 64 -0.57 14.36 -8.61
C THR A 64 -1.91 15.09 -8.55
N PHE A 65 -1.85 16.43 -8.57
CA PHE A 65 -3.04 17.30 -8.56
C PHE A 65 -3.99 17.02 -9.74
N ALA A 66 -3.44 16.68 -10.90
CA ALA A 66 -4.22 16.31 -12.09
C ALA A 66 -5.06 15.04 -11.84
N GLN A 67 -4.45 14.01 -11.23
CA GLN A 67 -5.15 12.78 -10.87
C GLN A 67 -6.21 13.04 -9.79
N ALA A 68 -5.95 13.92 -8.82
CA ALA A 68 -6.91 14.26 -7.77
C ALA A 68 -8.15 14.98 -8.35
N ARG A 69 -7.95 15.89 -9.31
CA ARG A 69 -9.06 16.58 -9.99
C ARG A 69 -9.91 15.61 -10.80
N LEU A 70 -9.28 14.71 -11.55
CA LEU A 70 -9.98 13.69 -12.33
C LEU A 70 -10.76 12.74 -11.41
N ALA A 71 -10.15 12.27 -10.32
CA ALA A 71 -10.82 11.42 -9.34
C ALA A 71 -12.05 12.11 -8.73
N ARG A 72 -11.96 13.42 -8.43
CA ARG A 72 -13.07 14.22 -7.94
C ARG A 72 -14.22 14.34 -8.95
N GLU A 73 -13.91 14.59 -10.22
CA GLU A 73 -14.92 14.68 -11.29
C GLU A 73 -15.61 13.34 -11.56
N VAL A 74 -14.85 12.24 -11.58
CA VAL A 74 -15.42 10.89 -11.74
C VAL A 74 -16.34 10.56 -10.56
N PHE A 75 -15.93 10.91 -9.34
CA PHE A 75 -16.73 10.67 -8.15
C PHE A 75 -18.04 11.48 -8.16
N SER A 76 -17.98 12.77 -8.51
CA SER A 76 -19.18 13.61 -8.58
C SER A 76 -20.15 13.15 -9.68
N ALA A 77 -19.64 12.69 -10.82
CA ALA A 77 -20.47 12.11 -11.89
C ALA A 77 -21.18 10.83 -11.43
N LYS A 78 -20.49 9.96 -10.67
CA LYS A 78 -21.08 8.75 -10.09
C LYS A 78 -22.19 9.08 -9.09
N LEU A 79 -21.97 10.07 -8.21
CA LEU A 79 -23.01 10.51 -7.26
C LEU A 79 -24.24 11.04 -7.99
N LYS A 80 -24.07 11.89 -9.01
CA LYS A 80 -25.17 12.42 -9.80
C LYS A 80 -25.97 11.33 -10.51
N LYS A 81 -25.29 10.28 -11.02
CA LYS A 81 -25.95 9.12 -11.62
C LYS A 81 -26.77 8.33 -10.58
N LEU A 82 -26.24 8.14 -9.38
CA LEU A 82 -26.96 7.46 -8.30
C LEU A 82 -28.19 8.25 -7.83
N GLU A 83 -28.08 9.58 -7.71
CA GLU A 83 -29.21 10.45 -7.40
C GLU A 83 -30.30 10.37 -8.47
N TYR A 84 -29.92 10.38 -9.75
CA TYR A 84 -30.86 10.24 -10.86
C TYR A 84 -31.57 8.88 -10.84
N LEU A 85 -30.83 7.79 -10.62
CA LEU A 85 -31.45 6.46 -10.51
C LEU A 85 -32.38 6.35 -9.30
N ARG A 86 -32.06 7.02 -8.20
CA ARG A 86 -32.91 7.07 -7.01
C ARG A 86 -34.19 7.86 -7.25
N SER A 87 -34.11 9.00 -7.93
CA SER A 87 -35.27 9.84 -8.24
C SER A 87 -36.09 9.33 -9.43
N SER A 88 -35.55 8.41 -10.23
CA SER A 88 -36.20 7.76 -11.38
C SER A 88 -36.93 6.46 -11.02
N THR A 89 -37.21 6.21 -9.74
CA THR A 89 -38.18 5.17 -9.35
C THR A 89 -39.59 5.81 -9.38
N PRO A 90 -40.44 5.48 -10.36
CA PRO A 90 -41.82 5.95 -10.34
C PRO A 90 -42.56 5.28 -9.18
N SER A 91 -43.30 6.07 -8.41
CA SER A 91 -44.25 5.60 -7.40
C SER A 91 -45.44 4.90 -8.04
#